data_AF-A0A653HAD9-F1
#
_entry.id   AF-A0A653HAD9-F1
#
_cell.length_a   1.000
_cell.length_b   1.000
_cell.length_c   1.000
_cell.angle_alpha   90.00
_cell.angle_beta   90.00
_cell.angle_gamma   90.00
#
_symmetry.space_group_name_H-M   'P 1'
#
loop_
_entity.id
_entity.type
_entity.pdbx_description
1 polymer ?
#
loop_
_entity_poly.entity_id
_entity_poly.type
_entity_poly.pdbx_seq_one_letter_code
_entity_poly.pdbx_strand_id
1 'polypeptide(L)'
;FKILLFAVILLTIRQISSSGELIKFFKKPLSHILKYLLNNIIYFLRVRNIYNEWKTLYKTKYITPKTTYYIFFLLNGFICLVVNFLLNFVSHSIGESMIPKKKWSNRIRQMKVERFKLMFFNLIYFTIISIFGFIVLRHETYFPKELGGTGKLDDYFKGYPNQKTLNLIHIYYFLNGGYLLTSIFF
;
A
#
# COMPACT_ATOMS: atom_id res chain seq x y z
N PHE A 1 9.76 -8.45 -13.54
CA PHE A 1 8.91 -7.78 -12.53
C PHE A 1 7.64 -8.57 -12.21
N LYS A 2 6.77 -8.86 -13.19
CA LYS A 2 5.52 -9.62 -13.01
C LYS A 2 5.71 -10.99 -12.33
N ILE A 3 6.77 -11.73 -12.68
CA ILE A 3 7.12 -13.04 -12.07
C ILE A 3 7.49 -12.89 -10.59
N LEU A 4 8.24 -11.84 -10.24
CA LEU A 4 8.69 -11.60 -8.87
C LEU A 4 7.50 -11.26 -7.97
N LEU A 5 6.55 -10.47 -8.48
CA LEU A 5 5.36 -10.12 -7.74
C LEU A 5 4.37 -11.29 -7.63
N PHE A 6 4.26 -12.13 -8.66
CA PHE A 6 3.54 -13.40 -8.56
C PHE A 6 4.19 -14.33 -7.52
N ALA A 7 5.52 -14.38 -7.45
CA ALA A 7 6.23 -15.09 -6.41
C ALA A 7 5.97 -14.50 -5.01
N VAL A 8 5.91 -13.17 -4.87
CA VAL A 8 5.52 -12.52 -3.60
C VAL A 8 4.07 -12.82 -3.23
N ILE A 9 3.14 -12.83 -4.19
CA ILE A 9 1.74 -13.25 -3.96
C ILE A 9 1.70 -14.74 -3.53
N LEU A 10 2.44 -15.62 -4.21
CA LEU A 10 2.52 -17.03 -3.83
C LEU A 10 3.15 -17.24 -2.46
N LEU A 11 4.21 -16.49 -2.14
CA LEU A 11 4.89 -16.55 -0.85
C LEU A 11 4.01 -15.99 0.26
N THR A 12 3.27 -14.91 0.01
CA THR A 12 2.29 -14.38 0.97
C THR A 12 1.13 -15.36 1.18
N ILE A 13 0.57 -15.95 0.11
CA ILE A 13 -0.43 -17.04 0.22
C ILE A 13 0.15 -18.22 1.00
N ARG A 14 1.40 -18.62 0.74
CA ARG A 14 2.08 -19.72 1.42
C ARG A 14 2.36 -19.42 2.89
N GLN A 15 2.69 -18.16 3.21
CA GLN A 15 2.95 -17.72 4.58
C GLN A 15 1.66 -17.59 5.39
N ILE A 16 0.55 -17.21 4.75
CA ILE A 16 -0.79 -17.31 5.34
C ILE A 16 -1.17 -18.80 5.49
N SER A 17 -0.84 -19.65 4.51
CA SER A 17 -1.12 -21.12 4.47
C SER A 17 -0.34 -21.93 5.51
N SER A 18 0.82 -21.45 5.95
CA SER A 18 1.59 -22.04 7.04
C SER A 18 0.86 -22.04 8.38
N SER A 19 -0.23 -21.28 8.54
CA SER A 19 -1.19 -21.50 9.62
C SER A 19 -2.14 -22.63 9.22
N GLY A 20 -2.07 -23.79 9.87
CA GLY A 20 -2.88 -24.99 9.56
C GLY A 20 -4.42 -24.80 9.62
N GLU A 21 -4.87 -23.57 9.87
CA GLU A 21 -6.25 -23.12 9.80
C GLU A 21 -6.77 -23.01 8.36
N LEU A 22 -5.94 -22.65 7.37
CA LEU A 22 -6.39 -22.44 5.99
C LEU A 22 -6.80 -23.74 5.27
N ILE A 23 -6.15 -24.86 5.56
CA ILE A 23 -6.51 -26.17 4.96
C ILE A 23 -7.90 -26.63 5.47
N LYS A 24 -8.23 -26.32 6.73
CA LYS A 24 -9.59 -26.53 7.27
C LYS A 24 -10.59 -25.50 6.72
N PHE A 25 -10.11 -24.32 6.32
CA PHE A 25 -10.90 -23.24 5.77
C PHE A 25 -11.32 -23.49 4.31
N PHE A 26 -10.41 -23.98 3.45
CA PHE A 26 -10.67 -24.33 2.05
C PHE A 26 -11.51 -25.61 1.87
N LYS A 27 -11.61 -26.47 2.90
CA LYS A 27 -12.53 -27.61 2.91
C LYS A 27 -14.01 -27.22 3.09
N LYS A 28 -14.30 -25.97 3.45
CA LYS A 28 -15.67 -25.48 3.63
C LYS A 28 -16.27 -25.02 2.30
N PRO A 29 -17.59 -25.10 2.11
CA PRO A 29 -18.24 -24.64 0.90
C PRO A 29 -17.95 -23.14 0.67
N LEU A 30 -17.79 -22.76 -0.60
CA LEU A 30 -17.39 -21.41 -1.04
C LEU A 30 -18.26 -20.30 -0.40
N SER A 31 -19.55 -20.58 -0.17
CA SER A 31 -20.50 -19.67 0.49
C SER A 31 -20.17 -19.36 1.96
N HIS A 32 -19.59 -20.33 2.68
CA HIS A 32 -19.18 -20.17 4.08
C HIS A 32 -17.87 -19.38 4.19
N ILE A 33 -16.96 -19.61 3.24
CA ILE A 33 -15.70 -18.85 3.09
C ILE A 33 -16.03 -17.39 2.79
N LEU A 34 -16.92 -17.13 1.82
CA LEU A 34 -17.39 -15.79 1.47
C LEU A 34 -18.10 -15.12 2.65
N LYS A 35 -19.00 -15.81 3.35
CA LYS A 35 -19.67 -15.26 4.55
C LYS A 35 -18.68 -14.92 5.66
N TYR A 36 -17.69 -15.76 5.92
CA TYR A 36 -16.69 -15.49 6.95
C TYR A 36 -15.74 -14.35 6.55
N LEU A 37 -15.29 -14.31 5.30
CA LEU A 37 -14.51 -13.19 4.77
C LEU A 37 -15.31 -11.90 4.84
N LEU A 38 -16.58 -11.90 4.42
CA LEU A 38 -17.49 -10.75 4.56
C LEU A 38 -17.69 -10.36 6.02
N ASN A 39 -17.95 -11.31 6.93
CA ASN A 39 -18.13 -10.98 8.35
C ASN A 39 -16.85 -10.46 8.99
N ASN A 40 -15.68 -10.99 8.63
CA ASN A 40 -14.40 -10.47 9.11
C ASN A 40 -14.08 -9.11 8.51
N ILE A 41 -14.38 -8.90 7.22
CA ILE A 41 -14.29 -7.61 6.56
C ILE A 41 -15.24 -6.62 7.26
N ILE A 42 -16.48 -7.00 7.59
CA ILE A 42 -17.48 -6.16 8.29
C ILE A 42 -17.07 -5.90 9.75
N TYR A 43 -16.57 -6.92 10.46
CA TYR A 43 -16.08 -6.80 11.84
C TYR A 43 -14.81 -5.95 11.92
N PHE A 44 -13.94 -6.03 10.90
CA PHE A 44 -12.76 -5.19 10.77
C PHE A 44 -13.13 -3.77 10.30
N LEU A 45 -14.00 -3.62 9.31
CA LEU A 45 -14.56 -2.34 8.84
C LEU A 45 -15.39 -1.60 9.90
N ARG A 46 -15.71 -2.22 11.05
CA ARG A 46 -16.07 -1.44 12.24
C ARG A 46 -14.88 -0.53 12.54
N VAL A 47 -15.01 0.71 12.10
CA VAL A 47 -14.07 1.83 12.24
C VAL A 47 -13.43 1.89 13.63
N ARG A 48 -14.18 1.50 14.67
CA ARG A 48 -13.73 1.43 16.06
C ARG A 48 -12.60 0.41 16.32
N ASN A 49 -12.61 -0.76 15.69
CA ASN A 49 -11.54 -1.76 15.84
C ASN A 49 -10.31 -1.39 15.03
N ILE A 50 -10.47 -0.89 13.80
CA ILE A 50 -9.35 -0.32 13.03
C ILE A 50 -8.71 0.82 13.81
N TYR A 51 -9.50 1.73 14.39
CA TYR A 51 -8.96 2.83 15.19
C TYR A 51 -8.19 2.33 16.42
N ASN A 52 -8.70 1.31 17.12
CA ASN A 52 -8.02 0.74 18.28
C ASN A 52 -6.72 0.03 17.88
N GLU A 53 -6.72 -0.74 16.79
CA GLU A 53 -5.52 -1.39 16.26
C GLU A 53 -4.50 -0.36 15.77
N TRP A 54 -4.94 0.67 15.04
CA TRP A 54 -4.12 1.82 14.65
C TRP A 54 -3.53 2.54 15.85
N LYS A 55 -4.30 2.75 16.91
CA LYS A 55 -3.82 3.35 18.15
C LYS A 55 -2.80 2.47 18.85
N THR A 56 -2.97 1.14 18.82
CA THR A 56 -1.95 0.21 19.33
C THR A 56 -0.71 0.19 18.45
N LEU A 57 -0.84 0.28 17.13
CA LEU A 57 0.28 0.36 16.18
C LEU A 57 1.08 1.66 16.36
N TYR A 58 0.40 2.76 16.59
CA TYR A 58 1.01 4.06 16.85
C TYR A 58 1.72 4.11 18.22
N LYS A 59 1.16 3.46 19.24
CA LYS A 59 1.70 3.48 20.61
C LYS A 59 2.81 2.46 20.85
N THR A 60 2.77 1.30 20.20
CA THR A 60 3.82 0.29 20.35
C THR A 60 4.94 0.62 19.38
N LYS A 61 6.17 0.74 19.88
CA LYS A 61 7.30 1.14 19.04
C LYS A 61 7.81 -0.02 18.16
N TYR A 62 7.58 -1.26 18.59
CA TYR A 62 8.15 -2.48 18.02
C TYR A 62 7.14 -3.64 18.09
N ILE A 63 6.84 -4.31 16.96
CA ILE A 63 5.94 -5.47 16.91
C ILE A 63 6.53 -6.60 16.04
N THR A 64 6.19 -7.85 16.37
CA THR A 64 6.35 -9.06 15.56
C THR A 64 5.27 -9.17 14.48
N PRO A 65 5.59 -9.59 13.24
CA PRO A 65 4.63 -9.60 12.14
C PRO A 65 3.39 -10.46 12.46
N LYS A 66 2.20 -9.86 12.45
CA LYS A 66 0.91 -10.52 12.69
C LYS A 66 0.14 -10.75 11.37
N THR A 67 -0.73 -11.75 11.36
CA THR A 67 -1.61 -12.07 10.22
C THR A 67 -2.54 -10.92 9.83
N THR A 68 -2.90 -10.05 10.78
CA THR A 68 -3.72 -8.85 10.56
C THR A 68 -3.09 -7.85 9.59
N TYR A 69 -1.76 -7.81 9.49
CA TYR A 69 -1.06 -6.93 8.56
C TYR A 69 -1.25 -7.31 7.09
N TYR A 70 -1.46 -8.59 6.79
CA TYR A 70 -1.73 -9.05 5.42
C TYR A 70 -3.14 -8.64 4.95
N ILE A 71 -4.11 -8.67 5.86
CA ILE A 71 -5.46 -8.17 5.56
C ILE A 71 -5.41 -6.66 5.33
N PHE A 72 -4.64 -5.94 6.15
CA PHE A 72 -4.40 -4.52 5.97
C PHE A 72 -3.70 -4.21 4.64
N PHE A 73 -2.75 -5.04 4.22
CA PHE A 73 -2.11 -4.95 2.91
C PHE A 73 -3.11 -5.07 1.75
N LEU A 74 -3.95 -6.11 1.77
CA LEU A 74 -4.98 -6.33 0.74
C LEU A 74 -6.00 -5.19 0.71
N LEU A 75 -6.42 -4.70 1.88
CA LEU A 75 -7.35 -3.58 2.00
C LEU A 75 -6.74 -2.28 1.44
N ASN A 76 -5.47 -2.00 1.73
CA ASN A 76 -4.77 -0.86 1.13
C ASN A 76 -4.62 -0.99 -0.39
N GLY A 77 -4.34 -2.21 -0.89
CA GLY A 77 -4.34 -2.47 -2.33
C GLY A 77 -5.69 -2.16 -2.98
N PHE A 78 -6.79 -2.59 -2.36
CA PHE A 78 -8.14 -2.28 -2.84
C PHE A 78 -8.45 -0.78 -2.82
N ILE A 79 -8.13 -0.09 -1.72
CA ILE A 79 -8.29 1.37 -1.62
C ILE A 79 -7.47 2.06 -2.72
N CYS A 80 -6.23 1.63 -2.95
CA CYS A 80 -5.37 2.20 -3.98
C CYS A 80 -5.96 2.02 -5.38
N LEU A 81 -6.59 0.87 -5.68
CA LEU A 81 -7.31 0.65 -6.94
C LEU A 81 -8.51 1.59 -7.09
N VAL A 82 -9.31 1.79 -6.03
CA VAL A 82 -10.46 2.72 -6.04
C VAL A 82 -9.99 4.15 -6.26
N VAL A 83 -8.95 4.59 -5.54
CA VAL A 83 -8.36 5.93 -5.70
C VAL A 83 -7.81 6.11 -7.11
N ASN A 84 -7.12 5.11 -7.66
CA ASN A 84 -6.64 5.15 -9.04
C ASN A 84 -7.79 5.26 -10.04
N PHE A 85 -8.89 4.52 -9.84
CA PHE A 85 -10.08 4.62 -10.69
C PHE A 85 -10.68 6.03 -10.69
N LEU A 86 -10.83 6.64 -9.50
CA LEU A 86 -11.32 8.01 -9.36
C LEU A 86 -10.37 9.02 -10.01
N LEU A 87 -9.06 8.89 -9.78
CA LEU A 87 -8.05 9.76 -10.38
C LEU A 87 -7.96 9.57 -11.90
N ASN A 88 -8.23 8.38 -12.43
CA ASN A 88 -8.29 8.13 -13.87
C ASN A 88 -9.46 8.87 -14.52
N PHE A 89 -10.61 8.96 -13.85
CA PHE A 89 -11.74 9.74 -14.35
C PHE A 89 -11.40 11.24 -14.44
N VAL A 90 -10.81 11.79 -13.39
CA VAL A 90 -10.39 13.20 -13.33
C VAL A 90 -9.28 13.49 -14.35
N SER A 91 -8.23 12.66 -14.36
CA SER A 91 -7.07 12.85 -15.24
C SER A 91 -7.39 12.63 -16.72
N HIS A 92 -8.38 11.80 -17.06
CA HIS A 92 -8.86 11.67 -18.43
C HIS A 92 -9.46 12.99 -18.93
N SER A 93 -10.33 13.62 -18.11
CA SER A 93 -10.93 14.92 -18.44
C SER A 93 -9.86 16.01 -18.61
N ILE A 94 -8.91 16.08 -17.68
CA ILE A 94 -7.78 17.02 -17.74
C ILE A 94 -6.90 16.73 -18.97
N GLY A 95 -6.57 15.47 -19.23
CA GLY A 95 -5.71 15.05 -20.34
C GLY A 95 -6.29 15.38 -21.71
N GLU A 96 -7.60 15.15 -21.93
CA GLU A 96 -8.29 15.52 -23.17
C GLU A 96 -8.37 17.04 -23.36
N SER A 97 -8.41 17.82 -22.27
CA SER A 97 -8.38 19.28 -22.33
C SER A 97 -6.98 19.85 -22.58
N MET A 98 -5.94 19.27 -21.98
CA MET A 98 -4.56 19.79 -22.06
C MET A 98 -3.83 19.35 -23.34
N ILE A 99 -4.17 18.19 -23.91
CA ILE A 99 -3.47 17.66 -25.08
C ILE A 99 -4.07 18.26 -26.38
N PRO A 100 -3.25 18.95 -27.20
CA PRO A 100 -3.77 19.64 -28.39
C PRO A 100 -4.32 18.67 -29.44
N LYS A 101 -5.56 18.91 -29.86
CA LYS A 101 -6.28 18.06 -30.84
C LYS A 101 -5.74 18.15 -32.27
N LYS A 102 -5.21 19.31 -32.67
CA LYS A 102 -4.77 19.58 -34.05
C LYS A 102 -3.33 19.14 -34.36
N LYS A 103 -2.53 18.78 -33.35
CA LYS A 103 -1.10 18.49 -33.50
C LYS A 103 -0.79 17.02 -33.83
N TRP A 104 -1.70 16.09 -33.50
CA TRP A 104 -1.44 14.65 -33.57
C TRP A 104 -2.61 13.90 -34.18
N SER A 105 -2.35 12.75 -34.80
CA SER A 105 -3.41 11.81 -35.20
C SER A 105 -4.18 11.30 -33.98
N ASN A 106 -5.46 10.94 -34.16
CA ASN A 106 -6.32 10.49 -33.06
C ASN A 106 -5.69 9.34 -32.26
N ARG A 107 -5.03 8.38 -32.92
CA ARG A 107 -4.35 7.26 -32.27
C ARG A 107 -3.18 7.71 -31.39
N ILE A 108 -2.34 8.62 -31.88
CA ILE A 108 -1.20 9.14 -31.11
C ILE A 108 -1.68 10.00 -29.94
N ARG A 109 -2.75 10.76 -30.15
CA ARG A 109 -3.36 11.58 -29.09
C ARG A 109 -3.85 10.69 -27.94
N GLN A 110 -4.61 9.64 -28.24
CA GLN A 110 -5.10 8.69 -27.24
C GLN A 110 -3.94 8.07 -26.43
N MET A 111 -2.86 7.64 -27.09
CA MET A 111 -1.68 7.13 -26.37
C MET A 111 -1.03 8.19 -25.45
N LYS A 112 -1.04 9.47 -25.83
CA LYS A 112 -0.54 10.56 -24.98
C LYS A 112 -1.46 10.85 -23.80
N VAL A 113 -2.78 10.79 -24.00
CA VAL A 113 -3.79 10.94 -22.93
C VAL A 113 -3.64 9.80 -21.91
N GLU A 114 -3.48 8.56 -22.37
CA GLU A 114 -3.23 7.43 -21.47
C GLU A 114 -1.93 7.56 -20.69
N ARG A 115 -0.84 8.00 -21.33
CA ARG A 115 0.42 8.30 -20.62
C ARG A 115 0.26 9.44 -19.61
N PHE A 116 -0.53 10.46 -19.94
CA PHE A 116 -0.81 11.57 -19.02
C PHE A 116 -1.55 11.07 -17.78
N LYS A 117 -2.59 10.24 -17.94
CA LYS A 117 -3.33 9.63 -16.81
C LYS A 117 -2.39 8.88 -15.86
N LEU A 118 -1.51 8.04 -16.41
CA LEU A 118 -0.54 7.28 -15.62
C LEU A 118 0.46 8.19 -14.89
N MET A 119 1.01 9.21 -15.58
CA MET A 119 1.92 10.18 -14.94
C MET A 119 1.22 11.01 -13.86
N PHE A 120 -0.04 11.39 -14.07
CA PHE A 120 -0.82 12.17 -13.12
C PHE A 120 -1.10 11.39 -11.84
N PHE A 121 -1.50 10.13 -11.96
CA PHE A 121 -1.66 9.23 -10.82
C PHE A 121 -0.34 9.09 -10.03
N ASN A 122 0.76 8.81 -10.74
CA ASN A 122 2.08 8.65 -10.12
C ASN A 122 2.49 9.92 -9.36
N LEU A 123 2.28 11.10 -9.94
CA LEU A 123 2.62 12.37 -9.30
C LEU A 123 1.88 12.52 -7.96
N ILE A 124 0.56 12.31 -7.94
CA ILE A 124 -0.25 12.45 -6.72
C ILE A 124 0.15 11.39 -5.69
N TYR A 125 0.26 10.13 -6.11
CA TYR A 125 0.61 9.03 -5.24
C TYR A 125 1.98 9.24 -4.58
N PHE A 126 3.01 9.53 -5.38
CA PHE A 126 4.37 9.72 -4.86
C PHE A 126 4.50 10.99 -4.01
N THR A 127 3.70 12.02 -4.28
CA THR A 127 3.68 13.22 -3.41
C THR A 127 3.10 12.87 -2.03
N ILE A 128 1.95 12.18 -1.99
CA ILE A 128 1.29 11.79 -0.74
C ILE A 128 2.18 10.83 0.07
N ILE A 129 2.75 9.81 -0.57
CA ILE A 129 3.57 8.81 0.14
C ILE A 129 4.87 9.43 0.65
N SER A 130 5.44 10.42 -0.06
CA SER A 130 6.65 11.14 0.39
C SER A 130 6.36 12.02 1.60
N ILE A 131 5.24 12.76 1.58
CA ILE A 131 4.79 13.54 2.75
C ILE A 131 4.54 12.61 3.94
N PHE A 132 3.87 11.48 3.72
CA PHE A 132 3.64 10.49 4.76
C PHE A 132 4.95 9.92 5.32
N GLY A 133 5.89 9.51 4.45
CA GLY A 133 7.20 9.02 4.85
C GLY A 133 7.97 10.04 5.67
N PHE A 134 7.96 11.31 5.27
CA PHE A 134 8.58 12.39 6.03
C PHE A 134 7.95 12.58 7.41
N ILE A 135 6.62 12.62 7.52
CA ILE A 135 5.91 12.76 8.81
C ILE A 135 6.21 11.58 9.74
N VAL A 136 6.31 10.37 9.19
CA VAL A 136 6.62 9.17 9.96
C VAL A 136 8.07 9.20 10.48
N LEU A 137 9.03 9.61 9.65
CA LEU A 137 10.45 9.51 9.97
C LEU A 137 11.03 10.73 10.69
N ARG A 138 10.41 11.92 10.57
CA ARG A 138 10.98 13.18 11.09
C ARG A 138 11.33 13.18 12.59
N HIS A 139 10.64 12.36 13.38
CA HIS A 139 10.81 12.27 14.84
C HIS A 139 11.70 11.08 15.25
N GLU A 140 12.24 10.33 14.30
CA GLU A 140 13.11 9.19 14.58
C GLU A 140 14.53 9.63 14.94
N THR A 141 15.16 8.88 15.84
CA THR A 141 16.48 9.21 16.40
C THR A 141 17.60 9.11 15.38
N TYR A 142 17.39 8.40 14.27
CA TYR A 142 18.36 8.24 13.19
C TYR A 142 18.06 9.12 11.97
N PHE A 143 16.94 9.84 11.94
CA PHE A 143 16.59 10.66 10.77
C PHE A 143 17.38 11.98 10.78
N PRO A 144 18.22 12.23 9.77
CA PRO A 144 19.21 13.31 9.79
C PRO A 144 18.57 14.71 9.80
N LYS A 145 19.26 15.66 10.44
CA LYS A 145 18.82 17.07 10.50
C LYS A 145 18.83 17.74 9.14
N GLU A 146 19.75 17.32 8.27
CA GLU A 146 19.90 17.78 6.89
C GLU A 146 18.65 17.52 6.04
N LEU A 147 17.86 16.49 6.40
CA LEU A 147 16.59 16.15 5.75
C LEU A 147 15.37 16.66 6.54
N GLY A 148 15.54 17.51 7.55
CA GLY A 148 14.46 18.05 8.37
C GLY A 148 14.09 17.21 9.61
N GLY A 149 14.97 16.29 10.01
CA GLY A 149 14.84 15.47 11.21
C GLY A 149 15.45 16.06 12.48
N THR A 150 15.39 15.30 13.57
CA THR A 150 16.05 15.63 14.85
C THR A 150 17.16 14.64 15.24
N GLY A 151 17.36 13.59 14.43
CA GLY A 151 18.24 12.48 14.73
C GLY A 151 19.70 12.68 14.34
N LYS A 152 20.53 11.69 14.71
CA LYS A 152 21.95 11.58 14.33
C LYS A 152 22.15 10.31 13.49
N LEU A 153 22.94 10.40 12.43
CA LEU A 153 23.22 9.25 11.55
C LEU A 153 23.87 8.08 12.29
N ASP A 154 24.68 8.37 13.31
CA ASP A 154 25.36 7.35 14.12
C ASP A 154 24.38 6.42 14.86
N ASP A 155 23.18 6.92 15.21
CA ASP A 155 22.15 6.14 15.88
C ASP A 155 21.49 5.11 14.95
N TYR A 156 21.76 5.15 13.63
CA TYR A 156 21.25 4.17 12.67
C TYR A 156 21.76 2.75 12.96
N PHE A 157 23.03 2.61 13.34
CA PHE A 157 23.65 1.31 13.60
C PHE A 157 23.39 0.78 15.02
N LYS A 158 22.65 1.53 15.84
CA LYS A 158 22.38 1.17 17.22
C LYS A 158 21.50 -0.07 17.30
N GLY A 159 22.03 -1.16 17.86
CA GLY A 159 21.32 -2.43 17.99
C GLY A 159 21.42 -3.35 16.78
N TYR A 160 22.33 -3.10 15.83
CA TYR A 160 22.65 -4.06 14.77
C TYR A 160 23.17 -5.38 15.35
N PRO A 161 22.75 -6.56 14.85
CA PRO A 161 21.85 -6.79 13.70
C PRO A 161 20.35 -6.78 14.05
N ASN A 162 19.97 -6.78 15.33
CA ASN A 162 18.57 -6.87 15.79
C ASN A 162 17.92 -5.48 15.97
N GLN A 163 18.02 -4.65 14.94
CA GLN A 163 17.42 -3.31 14.95
C GLN A 163 15.90 -3.45 14.98
N LYS A 164 15.28 -2.83 15.98
CA LYS A 164 13.83 -2.85 16.10
C LYS A 164 13.25 -1.80 15.13
N THR A 165 12.46 -2.26 14.16
CA THR A 165 11.85 -1.39 13.14
C THR A 165 10.58 -0.73 13.65
N LEU A 166 10.34 0.50 13.21
CA LEU A 166 9.14 1.25 13.58
C LEU A 166 7.90 0.68 12.88
N ASN A 167 6.78 0.56 13.59
CA ASN A 167 5.53 0.06 13.04
C ASN A 167 5.02 0.85 11.82
N LEU A 168 5.20 2.17 11.82
CA LEU A 168 4.74 3.03 10.73
C LEU A 168 5.50 2.80 9.42
N ILE A 169 6.74 2.30 9.49
CA ILE A 169 7.52 1.90 8.32
C ILE A 169 6.89 0.68 7.64
N HIS A 170 6.33 -0.26 8.41
CA HIS A 170 5.59 -1.38 7.85
C HIS A 170 4.36 -0.91 7.07
N ILE A 171 3.63 0.10 7.59
CA ILE A 171 2.51 0.73 6.88
C ILE A 171 2.98 1.37 5.57
N TYR A 172 4.10 2.09 5.59
CA TYR A 172 4.71 2.66 4.38
C TYR A 172 5.02 1.58 3.33
N TYR A 173 5.59 0.43 3.73
CA TYR A 173 5.83 -0.68 2.82
C TYR A 173 4.53 -1.31 2.29
N PHE A 174 3.49 -1.44 3.13
CA PHE A 174 2.19 -1.95 2.68
C PHE A 174 1.52 -1.02 1.67
N LEU A 175 1.59 0.30 1.89
CA LEU A 175 1.09 1.29 0.94
C LEU A 175 1.80 1.17 -0.41
N ASN A 176 3.14 1.05 -0.40
CA ASN A 176 3.93 0.87 -1.61
C ASN A 176 3.61 -0.46 -2.34
N GLY A 177 3.39 -1.53 -1.60
CA GLY A 177 2.96 -2.79 -2.22
C GLY A 177 1.52 -2.73 -2.77
N GLY A 178 0.64 -1.90 -2.19
CA GLY A 178 -0.65 -1.57 -2.79
C GLY A 178 -0.52 -0.90 -4.15
N TYR A 179 0.39 0.07 -4.28
CA TYR A 179 0.73 0.69 -5.58
C TYR A 179 1.30 -0.31 -6.57
N LEU A 180 2.18 -1.22 -6.13
CA LEU A 180 2.70 -2.28 -6.98
C LEU A 180 1.58 -3.16 -7.57
N LEU A 181 0.54 -3.47 -6.79
CA LEU A 181 -0.63 -4.17 -7.32
C LEU A 181 -1.35 -3.34 -8.40
N THR A 182 -1.52 -2.03 -8.22
CA THR A 182 -2.16 -1.18 -9.23
C THR A 182 -1.40 -1.16 -10.56
N SER A 183 -0.06 -1.18 -10.52
CA SER A 183 0.82 -1.22 -11.71
C SER A 183 0.80 -2.53 -12.52
N ILE A 184 0.13 -3.56 -12.02
CA ILE A 184 -0.04 -4.84 -12.74
C ILE A 184 -1.35 -4.88 -13.48
N PHE A 185 -2.39 -4.29 -12.91
CA PHE A 185 -3.71 -4.24 -13.51
C PHE A 185 -3.82 -3.16 -14.61
N PHE A 186 -2.87 -2.22 -14.67
CA PHE A 186 -2.77 -1.15 -15.67
C PHE A 186 -1.32 -1.02 -16.18
#